data_AF-A0A1G2WA48-F1
#
_entry.id   AF-A0A1G2WA48-F1
#
_cell.length_a   1.000
_cell.length_b   1.000
_cell.length_c   1.000
_cell.angle_alpha   90.00
_cell.angle_beta   90.00
_cell.angle_gamma   90.00
#
_symmetry.space_group_name_H-M   'P 1'
#
loop_
_entity.id
_entity.type
_entity.pdbx_description
1 polymer ?
#
loop_
_entity_poly.entity_id
_entity_poly.type
_entity_poly.pdbx_seq_one_letter_code
_entity_poly.pdbx_strand_id
1 'polypeptide(L)' 'MDIFLDYRFDESPMTSQLSTATLRIMEDCKVTFYDAVYHSVALDKNATLITADVAYYRKANQLGNIILLENLA' A
#
# COMPACT_ATOMS: atom_id res chain seq x y z
N MET A 1 21.65 1.48 7.81
CA MET A 1 20.81 2.40 7.02
C MET A 1 20.13 3.28 8.05
N ASP A 2 20.84 4.31 8.50
CA ASP A 2 20.61 4.87 9.84
C ASP A 2 19.82 6.20 9.80
N ILE A 3 19.29 6.56 8.62
CA ILE A 3 18.76 7.90 8.31
C ILE A 3 17.25 8.04 8.67
N PHE A 4 16.59 6.99 9.17
CA PHE A 4 15.16 7.01 9.50
C PHE A 4 14.82 6.70 10.96
N LEU A 5 15.82 6.60 11.85
CA LEU A 5 15.63 6.12 13.23
C LEU A 5 14.70 6.99 14.10
N ASP A 6 14.65 8.30 13.87
CA ASP A 6 13.84 9.21 14.69
C ASP A 6 12.35 9.23 14.32
N TYR A 7 11.97 8.70 13.14
CA TYR A 7 10.58 8.76 12.69
C TYR A 7 9.67 7.73 13.36
N ARG A 8 10.24 6.75 14.08
CA ARG A 8 9.50 5.73 14.85
C ARG A 8 8.32 5.13 14.08
N PHE A 9 8.52 4.85 12.79
CA PHE A 9 7.46 4.24 11.99
C PHE A 9 7.23 2.80 12.45
N ASP A 10 5.97 2.43 12.61
CA ASP A 10 5.60 1.03 12.84
C ASP A 10 5.83 0.23 11.56
N GLU A 11 6.85 -0.61 11.58
CA GLU A 11 7.13 -1.52 10.48
C GLU A 11 6.13 -2.67 10.45
N SER A 12 5.81 -3.14 9.24
CA SER A 12 5.00 -4.34 9.05
C SER A 12 5.89 -5.46 8.51
N PRO A 13 6.07 -6.59 9.23
CA PRO A 13 6.87 -7.69 8.73
C PRO A 13 6.18 -8.35 7.52
N MET A 14 6.98 -8.91 6.62
CA MET A 14 6.43 -9.69 5.51
C MET A 14 5.98 -11.06 6.02
N THR A 15 4.66 -11.27 6.07
CA THR A 15 4.05 -12.56 6.41
C THR A 15 3.57 -13.28 5.13
N SER A 16 3.31 -14.58 5.22
CA SER A 16 2.74 -15.33 4.10
C SER A 16 1.38 -14.76 3.67
N GLN A 17 0.53 -14.36 4.62
CA GLN A 17 -0.75 -13.71 4.35
C GLN A 17 -0.57 -12.41 3.56
N LEU A 18 0.32 -11.53 4.03
CA LEU A 18 0.62 -10.26 3.36
C LEU A 18 1.21 -10.48 1.96
N SER A 19 2.06 -11.50 1.82
CA SER A 19 2.65 -11.89 0.53
C SER A 19 1.57 -12.36 -0.45
N THR A 20 0.66 -13.24 -0.02
CA THR A 20 -0.45 -13.71 -0.84
C THR A 20 -1.39 -12.57 -1.24
N ALA A 21 -1.74 -11.68 -0.31
CA ALA A 21 -2.56 -10.51 -0.61
C ALA A 21 -1.88 -9.57 -1.61
N THR A 22 -0.57 -9.34 -1.45
CA THR A 22 0.21 -8.52 -2.39
C THR A 22 0.21 -9.10 -3.80
N LEU A 23 0.43 -10.41 -3.94
CA LEU A 23 0.41 -11.09 -5.24
C LEU A 23 -0.97 -11.00 -5.91
N ARG A 24 -2.06 -11.09 -5.14
CA ARG A 24 -3.42 -10.91 -5.67
C ARG A 24 -3.63 -9.50 -6.22
N ILE A 25 -3.23 -8.46 -5.48
CA ILE A 25 -3.34 -7.07 -5.94
C ILE A 25 -2.52 -6.86 -7.23
N MET A 26 -1.31 -7.43 -7.30
CA MET A 26 -0.49 -7.38 -8.52
C MET A 26 -1.21 -8.01 -9.72
N GLU A 27 -1.84 -9.17 -9.52
CA GLU A 27 -2.57 -9.89 -10.56
C GLU A 27 -3.83 -9.14 -11.00
N ASP A 28 -4.63 -8.65 -10.05
CA ASP A 28 -5.93 -8.01 -10.31
C ASP A 28 -5.77 -6.62 -10.92
N CYS A 29 -4.86 -5.81 -10.38
CA CYS A 29 -4.67 -4.42 -10.80
C CYS A 29 -3.60 -4.23 -11.88
N LYS A 30 -2.83 -5.27 -12.23
CA LYS A 30 -1.69 -5.21 -13.17
C LYS A 30 -0.69 -4.12 -12.78
N VAL A 31 -0.15 -4.27 -11.57
CA VAL A 31 0.77 -3.35 -10.90
C VAL A 31 2.01 -4.08 -10.40
N THR A 32 3.02 -3.33 -9.97
CA THR A 32 4.26 -3.92 -9.45
C THR A 32 4.14 -4.25 -7.97
N PHE A 33 5.11 -5.01 -7.46
CA PHE A 33 5.15 -5.41 -6.06
C PHE A 33 5.13 -4.21 -5.10
N TYR A 34 5.91 -3.17 -5.37
CA TYR A 34 5.99 -2.03 -4.45
C TYR A 34 4.68 -1.24 -4.40
N ASP A 35 3.97 -1.11 -5.50
CA ASP A 35 2.64 -0.48 -5.49
C ASP A 35 1.66 -1.33 -4.65
N ALA A 36 1.66 -2.64 -4.89
CA ALA A 36 0.73 -3.57 -4.27
C ALA A 36 1.01 -3.81 -2.77
N VAL A 37 2.27 -3.86 -2.34
CA VAL A 37 2.63 -4.27 -0.97
C VAL A 37 2.18 -3.23 0.07
N TYR A 38 2.32 -1.93 -0.24
CA TYR A 38 1.87 -0.89 0.68
C TYR A 38 0.35 -0.86 0.80
N HIS A 39 -0.37 -1.13 -0.29
CA HIS A 39 -1.83 -1.22 -0.27
C HIS A 39 -2.30 -2.47 0.47
N SER A 40 -1.61 -3.59 0.30
CA SER A 40 -1.84 -4.82 1.07
C SER A 40 -1.71 -4.57 2.59
N VAL A 41 -0.68 -3.83 3.03
CA VAL A 41 -0.54 -3.42 4.44
C VAL A 41 -1.70 -2.53 4.89
N ALA A 42 -2.13 -1.58 4.05
CA ALA A 42 -3.25 -0.70 4.39
C ALA A 42 -4.57 -1.47 4.53
N LEU A 43 -4.81 -2.49 3.71
CA LEU A 43 -5.97 -3.37 3.83
C LEU A 43 -5.90 -4.23 5.09
N ASP A 44 -4.76 -4.87 5.34
CA ASP A 44 -4.56 -5.75 6.50
C ASP A 44 -4.71 -5.01 7.84
N LYS A 45 -4.18 -3.80 7.93
CA LYS A 45 -4.26 -2.96 9.14
C LYS A 45 -5.53 -2.11 9.23
N ASN A 46 -6.46 -2.23 8.27
CA ASN A 46 -7.60 -1.32 8.12
C ASN A 46 -7.19 0.18 8.17
N ALA A 47 -6.06 0.50 7.56
CA ALA A 47 -5.49 1.83 7.43
C ALA A 47 -5.73 2.39 6.03
N THR A 48 -5.33 3.63 5.77
CA THR A 48 -5.43 4.27 4.45
C THR A 48 -4.04 4.44 3.83
N LEU A 49 -3.84 3.88 2.63
CA LEU A 49 -2.68 4.20 1.80
C LEU A 49 -2.87 5.59 1.19
N ILE A 50 -1.97 6.51 1.51
CA ILE A 50 -1.93 7.84 0.89
C ILE A 50 -0.91 7.77 -0.25
N THR A 51 -1.34 8.09 -1.47
CA THR A 51 -0.46 8.04 -2.65
C THR A 51 -0.54 9.30 -3.49
N ALA A 52 0.59 9.77 -4.02
CA ALA A 52 0.62 10.78 -5.08
C ALA A 52 0.51 10.16 -6.49
N ASP A 53 0.54 8.82 -6.60
CA ASP A 53 0.45 8.11 -7.87
C ASP A 53 -1.01 7.96 -8.32
N VAL A 54 -1.43 8.85 -9.21
CA VAL A 54 -2.76 8.85 -9.84
C VAL A 54 -2.99 7.61 -10.71
N ALA A 55 -1.95 7.10 -11.38
CA ALA A 55 -2.09 5.93 -12.25
C ALA A 55 -2.35 4.67 -11.43
N TYR A 56 -1.65 4.51 -10.31
CA TYR A 56 -1.90 3.43 -9.36
C TYR A 56 -3.30 3.54 -8.74
N TYR A 57 -3.68 4.72 -8.23
CA TYR A 57 -5.00 4.94 -7.64
C TYR A 57 -6.14 4.56 -8.59
N ARG A 58 -6.05 4.95 -9.87
CA ARG A 58 -7.07 4.58 -10.88
C ARG A 58 -7.24 3.08 -11.06
N LYS A 59 -6.16 2.30 -10.93
CA LYS A 59 -6.18 0.83 -11.05
C LYS A 59 -6.69 0.14 -9.79
N ALA A 60 -6.42 0.70 -8.62
CA ALA A 60 -6.60 0.02 -7.34
C ALA A 60 -7.71 0.59 -6.43
N ASN A 61 -8.31 1.75 -6.75
CA ASN A 61 -9.28 2.41 -5.84
C ASN A 61 -10.49 1.56 -5.46
N GLN A 62 -10.89 0.61 -6.32
CA GLN A 62 -12.02 -0.27 -6.08
C GLN A 62 -11.77 -1.26 -4.94
N LEU A 63 -10.50 -1.49 -4.58
CA LEU A 63 -10.13 -2.32 -3.43
C LEU A 63 -10.32 -1.60 -2.09
N GLY A 64 -10.59 -0.28 -2.08
CA GLY A 64 -10.73 0.51 -0.87
C GLY A 64 -9.40 0.91 -0.23
N ASN A 65 -9.43 1.52 0.95
CA ASN A 65 -8.26 1.84 1.79
C ASN A 65 -7.12 2.59 1.08
N ILE A 66 -7.44 3.45 0.12
CA ILE A 66 -6.48 4.26 -0.62
C ILE A 66 -7.07 5.65 -0.92
N ILE A 67 -6.25 6.69 -0.78
CA ILE A 67 -6.60 8.07 -1.13
C ILE A 67 -5.47 8.74 -1.90
N LEU A 68 -5.82 9.64 -2.81
CA LEU A 68 -4.84 10.52 -3.44
C LEU A 68 -4.36 11.57 -2.45
N LEU A 69 -3.07 11.88 -2.47
CA LEU A 69 -2.46 12.89 -1.60
C LEU A 69 -3.12 14.27 -1.78
N GLU A 70 -3.51 14.63 -3.01
CA GLU A 70 -4.23 15.88 -3.29
C GLU A 70 -5.64 15.94 -2.65
N ASN A 71 -6.20 14.79 -2.27
CA ASN A 71 -7.50 14.68 -1.60
C ASN A 71 -7.35 14.49 -0.08
N LEU A 72 -6.13 14.53 0.45
CA LEU A 72 -5.86 14.48 1.88
C LEU A 72 -6.06 15.89 2.47
N ALA A 73 -7.12 16.06 3.26
CA ALA A 73 -7.48 17.33 3.92
C ALA A 73 -6.67 17.58 5.20
#